data_AF-A0A965YEG9-F1
#
_entry.id   AF-A0A965YEG9-F1
#
_cell.length_a   1.000
_cell.length_b   1.000
_cell.length_c   1.000
_cell.angle_alpha   90.00
_cell.angle_beta   90.00
_cell.angle_gamma   90.00
#
_symmetry.space_group_name_H-M   'P 1'
#
loop_
_entity.id
_entity.type
_entity.pdbx_description
1 polymer ?
#
loop_
_entity_poly.entity_id
_entity_poly.type
_entity_poly.pdbx_seq_one_letter_code
_entity_poly.pdbx_strand_id
1 'polypeptide(L)'
;MKRTKTLLMIGVILTAGSLALAATPTAEKQFTDIQGLEVNTSSLEQIKSSYDKLNEAVAREATEAQRELADARSKGDRSAYLEAYEKLETLSAYTMDRDASDALLEKVLAMPESERAEAAAWLYENSRYYRPTLTLDFSSEGENYRYTYRQQIRKQPGLEVTLPDAQSLRMNSSHLGVLTGWGLTPDEVTYEPGETIPMSYTDQTLYAIYEG
;
A
#
# COMPACT_ATOMS: atom_id res chain seq x y z
N MET A 1 -61.53 -43.87 15.05
CA MET A 1 -60.26 -43.27 15.53
C MET A 1 -59.10 -43.89 14.78
N LYS A 2 -58.05 -43.08 14.50
CA LYS A 2 -56.72 -43.46 13.96
C LYS A 2 -56.64 -43.81 12.47
N ARG A 3 -56.68 -42.80 11.58
CA ARG A 3 -55.98 -42.85 10.26
C ARG A 3 -55.82 -41.52 9.52
N THR A 4 -55.97 -40.38 10.20
CA THR A 4 -55.94 -39.04 9.57
C THR A 4 -54.95 -38.06 10.22
N LYS A 5 -53.95 -38.55 10.96
CA LYS A 5 -52.94 -37.69 11.63
C LYS A 5 -51.49 -37.92 11.19
N THR A 6 -51.23 -38.72 10.16
CA THR A 6 -49.85 -39.08 9.75
C THR A 6 -49.46 -38.58 8.35
N LEU A 7 -50.17 -37.59 7.81
CA LEU A 7 -49.84 -36.97 6.52
C LEU A 7 -49.50 -35.47 6.63
N LEU A 8 -49.53 -34.90 7.83
CA LEU A 8 -49.25 -33.48 8.06
C LEU A 8 -47.89 -33.23 8.74
N MET A 9 -46.99 -34.20 8.68
CA MET A 9 -45.66 -34.12 9.31
C MET A 9 -44.53 -34.66 8.42
N ILE A 10 -44.70 -34.55 7.09
CA ILE A 10 -43.64 -34.78 6.08
C ILE A 10 -43.59 -33.59 5.08
N GLY A 11 -44.20 -32.45 5.44
CA GLY A 11 -44.32 -31.28 4.56
C GLY A 11 -43.70 -29.98 5.09
N VAL A 12 -42.88 -30.02 6.15
CA VAL A 12 -42.31 -28.81 6.80
C VAL A 12 -40.81 -28.90 7.06
N ILE A 13 -40.13 -29.98 6.68
CA ILE A 13 -38.65 -30.08 6.75
C ILE A 13 -38.09 -30.10 5.31
N LEU A 14 -38.48 -29.10 4.53
CA LEU A 14 -37.90 -28.78 3.22
C LEU A 14 -37.84 -27.26 3.01
N THR A 15 -37.68 -26.54 4.11
CA THR A 15 -37.34 -25.11 4.18
C THR A 15 -36.02 -24.93 4.93
N ALA A 16 -35.08 -25.86 4.74
CA ALA A 16 -33.70 -25.63 5.11
C ALA A 16 -33.02 -24.85 3.96
N GLY A 17 -33.01 -23.53 4.10
CA GLY A 17 -31.91 -22.72 3.61
C GLY A 17 -31.76 -22.59 2.10
N SER A 18 -32.80 -22.16 1.39
CA SER A 18 -32.56 -21.30 0.22
C SER A 18 -32.13 -19.91 0.72
N LEU A 19 -30.98 -19.84 1.40
CA LEU A 19 -30.23 -18.60 1.40
C LEU A 19 -29.91 -18.40 -0.08
N ALA A 20 -30.57 -17.42 -0.69
CA ALA A 20 -30.06 -16.82 -1.90
C ALA A 20 -28.64 -16.35 -1.54
N LEU A 21 -27.64 -17.20 -1.79
CA LEU A 21 -26.28 -16.80 -2.00
C LEU A 21 -26.37 -15.91 -3.24
N ALA A 22 -26.67 -14.62 -3.03
CA ALA A 22 -26.28 -13.62 -4.00
C ALA A 22 -24.78 -13.84 -4.17
N ALA A 23 -24.39 -14.51 -5.26
CA ALA A 23 -23.01 -14.85 -5.51
C ALA A 23 -22.25 -13.53 -5.46
N THR A 24 -21.49 -13.33 -4.39
CA THR A 24 -20.62 -12.15 -4.29
C THR A 24 -19.68 -12.24 -5.48
N PRO A 25 -19.49 -11.17 -6.25
CA PRO A 25 -18.66 -11.24 -7.44
C PRO A 25 -17.27 -11.76 -7.10
N THR A 26 -16.71 -12.60 -7.97
CA THR A 26 -15.40 -13.21 -7.77
C THR A 26 -14.28 -12.18 -7.89
N ALA A 27 -13.12 -12.47 -7.30
CA ALA A 27 -11.92 -11.65 -7.41
C ALA A 27 -11.51 -11.48 -8.88
N GLU A 28 -11.59 -12.54 -9.69
CA GLU A 28 -11.34 -12.49 -11.14
C GLU A 28 -12.26 -11.50 -11.86
N LYS A 29 -13.55 -11.51 -11.54
CA LYS A 29 -14.51 -10.58 -12.14
C LYS A 29 -14.21 -9.14 -11.74
N GLN A 30 -13.96 -8.89 -10.45
CA GLN A 30 -13.60 -7.56 -9.98
C GLN A 30 -12.30 -7.07 -10.62
N PHE A 31 -11.33 -7.96 -10.79
CA PHE A 31 -10.05 -7.63 -11.42
C PHE A 31 -10.23 -7.28 -12.90
N THR A 32 -11.06 -8.04 -13.62
CA THR A 32 -11.42 -7.75 -15.01
C THR A 32 -12.15 -6.41 -15.14
N ASP A 33 -13.08 -6.13 -14.22
CA ASP A 33 -13.82 -4.86 -14.19
C ASP A 33 -12.86 -3.68 -13.94
N ILE A 34 -11.83 -3.84 -13.11
CA ILE A 34 -10.77 -2.84 -12.90
C ILE A 34 -9.88 -2.66 -14.13
N GLN A 35 -9.52 -3.74 -14.83
CA GLN A 35 -8.74 -3.64 -16.06
C GLN A 35 -9.47 -2.88 -17.18
N GLY A 36 -10.80 -2.97 -17.19
CA GLY A 36 -11.65 -2.16 -18.07
C GLY A 36 -11.89 -0.73 -17.58
N LEU A 37 -11.47 -0.39 -16.36
CA LEU A 37 -11.67 0.92 -15.78
C LEU A 37 -10.59 1.90 -16.27
N GLU A 38 -11.03 2.94 -16.97
CA GLU A 38 -10.13 4.02 -17.37
C GLU A 38 -9.77 4.87 -16.13
N VAL A 39 -8.58 4.65 -15.58
CA VAL A 39 -8.04 5.36 -14.40
C VAL A 39 -8.02 6.87 -14.60
N ASN A 40 -7.77 7.34 -15.83
CA ASN A 40 -7.67 8.76 -16.15
C ASN A 40 -9.02 9.49 -16.19
N THR A 41 -10.11 8.79 -16.51
CA THR A 41 -11.46 9.40 -16.65
C THR A 41 -12.35 9.17 -15.44
N SER A 42 -12.03 8.17 -14.61
CA SER A 42 -12.81 7.81 -13.43
C SER A 42 -12.52 8.73 -12.22
N SER A 43 -13.52 8.90 -11.35
CA SER A 43 -13.33 9.61 -10.08
C SER A 43 -12.39 8.83 -9.15
N LEU A 44 -11.70 9.50 -8.23
CA LEU A 44 -10.79 8.81 -7.31
C LEU A 44 -11.57 7.86 -6.39
N GLU A 45 -12.76 8.28 -5.94
CA GLU A 45 -13.66 7.52 -5.09
C GLU A 45 -14.16 6.25 -5.81
N GLN A 46 -14.44 6.36 -7.10
CA GLN A 46 -14.80 5.20 -7.93
C GLN A 46 -13.64 4.22 -8.03
N ILE A 47 -12.42 4.71 -8.28
CA ILE A 47 -11.23 3.87 -8.36
C ILE A 47 -10.96 3.20 -7.01
N LYS A 48 -10.96 3.98 -5.91
CA LYS A 48 -10.83 3.48 -4.53
C LYS A 48 -11.84 2.37 -4.26
N SER A 49 -13.12 2.63 -4.50
CA SER A 49 -14.20 1.66 -4.28
C SER A 49 -14.03 0.38 -5.10
N SER A 50 -13.55 0.46 -6.34
CA SER A 50 -13.30 -0.72 -7.17
C SER A 50 -12.16 -1.57 -6.60
N TYR A 51 -11.04 -0.96 -6.23
CA TYR A 51 -9.91 -1.68 -5.61
C TYR A 51 -10.28 -2.23 -4.23
N ASP A 52 -11.06 -1.52 -3.42
CA ASP A 52 -11.54 -2.02 -2.13
C ASP A 52 -12.40 -3.28 -2.31
N LYS A 53 -13.31 -3.29 -3.30
CA LYS A 53 -14.11 -4.48 -3.63
C LYS A 53 -13.25 -5.65 -4.13
N LEU A 54 -12.22 -5.38 -4.93
CA LEU A 54 -11.27 -6.40 -5.36
C LEU A 54 -10.55 -6.99 -4.16
N ASN A 55 -10.00 -6.14 -3.29
CA ASN A 55 -9.26 -6.56 -2.10
C ASN A 55 -10.14 -7.40 -1.16
N GLU A 56 -11.40 -7.01 -0.95
CA GLU A 56 -12.37 -7.80 -0.18
C GLU A 56 -12.65 -9.17 -0.83
N ALA A 57 -12.82 -9.22 -2.16
CA ALA A 57 -13.04 -10.47 -2.88
C ALA A 57 -11.82 -11.39 -2.80
N VAL A 58 -10.61 -10.84 -3.00
CA VAL A 58 -9.33 -11.57 -2.88
C VAL A 58 -9.16 -12.11 -1.47
N ALA A 59 -9.38 -11.30 -0.42
CA ALA A 59 -9.24 -11.74 0.97
C ALA A 59 -10.20 -12.88 1.32
N ARG A 60 -11.46 -12.79 0.85
CA ARG A 60 -12.47 -13.82 1.05
C ARG A 60 -12.08 -15.13 0.36
N GLU A 61 -11.73 -15.07 -0.92
CA GLU A 61 -11.38 -16.26 -1.70
C GLU A 61 -10.05 -16.88 -1.26
N ALA A 62 -9.08 -16.07 -0.81
CA ALA A 62 -7.84 -16.55 -0.24
C ALA A 62 -8.07 -17.29 1.09
N THR A 63 -8.97 -16.78 1.92
CA THR A 63 -9.36 -17.46 3.17
C THR A 63 -10.02 -18.81 2.89
N GLU A 64 -10.85 -18.89 1.86
CA GLU A 64 -11.46 -20.16 1.42
C GLU A 64 -10.40 -21.13 0.88
N ALA A 65 -9.53 -20.67 -0.03
CA ALA A 65 -8.47 -21.50 -0.60
C ALA A 65 -7.48 -22.00 0.48
N GLN A 66 -7.18 -21.21 1.50
CA GLN A 66 -6.39 -21.66 2.65
C GLN A 66 -7.07 -22.78 3.45
N ARG A 67 -8.41 -22.72 3.60
CA ARG A 67 -9.17 -23.80 4.25
C ARG A 67 -9.19 -25.07 3.40
N GLU A 68 -9.39 -24.93 2.08
CA GLU A 68 -9.33 -26.05 1.12
C GLU A 68 -7.95 -26.72 1.13
N LEU A 69 -6.88 -25.93 1.16
CA LEU A 69 -5.51 -26.43 1.23
C LEU A 69 -5.24 -27.19 2.54
N ALA A 70 -5.72 -26.68 3.68
CA ALA A 70 -5.60 -27.35 4.97
C ALA A 70 -6.39 -28.67 5.01
N ASP A 71 -7.61 -28.67 4.49
CA ASP A 71 -8.48 -29.85 4.39
C ASP A 71 -7.87 -30.91 3.47
N ALA A 72 -7.42 -30.53 2.27
CA ALA A 72 -6.74 -31.42 1.33
C ALA A 72 -5.47 -32.03 1.93
N ARG A 73 -4.68 -31.23 2.64
CA ARG A 73 -3.50 -31.71 3.38
C ARG A 73 -3.87 -32.74 4.44
N SER A 74 -4.94 -32.52 5.18
CA SER A 74 -5.39 -33.46 6.22
C SER A 74 -5.86 -34.80 5.66
N LYS A 75 -6.43 -34.78 4.45
CA LYS A 75 -6.94 -35.95 3.72
C LYS A 75 -5.88 -36.66 2.87
N GLY A 76 -4.70 -36.05 2.71
CA GLY A 76 -3.67 -36.55 1.79
C GLY A 76 -4.06 -36.43 0.31
N ASP A 77 -5.01 -35.55 -0.01
CA ASP A 77 -5.46 -35.31 -1.39
C ASP A 77 -4.50 -34.34 -2.09
N ARG A 78 -3.58 -34.90 -2.88
CA ARG A 78 -2.61 -34.11 -3.63
C ARG A 78 -3.26 -33.23 -4.70
N SER A 79 -4.33 -33.69 -5.34
CA SER A 79 -4.96 -32.94 -6.44
C SER A 79 -5.63 -31.68 -5.90
N ALA A 80 -6.46 -31.84 -4.87
CA ALA A 80 -7.14 -30.71 -4.22
C ALA A 80 -6.13 -29.74 -3.59
N TYR A 81 -5.00 -30.25 -3.06
CA TYR A 81 -3.95 -29.40 -2.54
C TYR A 81 -3.33 -28.50 -3.61
N LEU A 82 -3.03 -29.05 -4.79
CA LEU A 82 -2.43 -28.30 -5.90
C LEU A 82 -3.42 -27.26 -6.46
N GLU A 83 -4.69 -27.62 -6.59
CA GLU A 83 -5.75 -26.71 -7.05
C GLU A 83 -5.93 -25.51 -6.09
N ALA A 84 -6.02 -25.77 -4.78
CA ALA A 84 -6.13 -24.71 -3.79
C ALA A 84 -4.86 -23.82 -3.75
N TYR A 85 -3.68 -24.39 -3.99
CA TYR A 85 -2.44 -23.64 -4.09
C TYR A 85 -2.41 -22.74 -5.34
N GLU A 86 -2.78 -23.26 -6.50
CA GLU A 86 -2.87 -22.50 -7.77
C GLU A 86 -3.89 -21.35 -7.66
N LYS A 87 -5.01 -21.58 -6.96
CA LYS A 87 -5.97 -20.52 -6.65
C LYS A 87 -5.33 -19.39 -5.82
N LEU A 88 -4.53 -19.73 -4.79
CA LEU A 88 -3.81 -18.73 -4.00
C LEU A 88 -2.77 -17.95 -4.84
N GLU A 89 -2.04 -18.65 -5.71
CA GLU A 89 -1.08 -18.03 -6.62
C GLU A 89 -1.78 -17.04 -7.56
N THR A 90 -2.89 -17.45 -8.17
CA THR A 90 -3.71 -16.62 -9.05
C THR A 90 -4.23 -15.38 -8.32
N LEU A 91 -4.80 -15.55 -7.12
CA LEU A 91 -5.30 -14.44 -6.30
C LEU A 91 -4.20 -13.43 -5.95
N SER A 92 -2.95 -13.88 -5.79
CA SER A 92 -1.82 -13.00 -5.51
C SER A 92 -1.44 -12.09 -6.68
N ALA A 93 -1.86 -12.45 -7.91
CA ALA A 93 -1.65 -11.63 -9.09
C ALA A 93 -2.69 -10.51 -9.22
N TYR A 94 -3.86 -10.64 -8.58
CA TYR A 94 -4.94 -9.66 -8.61
C TYR A 94 -4.65 -8.46 -7.71
N THR A 95 -3.71 -7.63 -8.14
CA THR A 95 -3.23 -6.45 -7.42
C THR A 95 -3.09 -5.27 -8.39
N MET A 96 -3.04 -4.05 -7.85
CA MET A 96 -2.73 -2.86 -8.64
C MET A 96 -1.36 -3.02 -9.31
N ASP A 97 -1.30 -2.83 -10.63
CA ASP A 97 -0.05 -2.82 -11.39
C ASP A 97 0.67 -1.46 -11.29
N ARG A 98 1.86 -1.38 -11.90
CA ARG A 98 2.69 -0.17 -11.85
C ARG A 98 2.04 0.99 -12.61
N ASP A 99 1.50 0.73 -13.81
CA ASP A 99 0.97 1.77 -14.68
C ASP A 99 -0.27 2.44 -14.05
N ALA A 100 -1.16 1.64 -13.45
CA ALA A 100 -2.31 2.15 -12.70
C ALA A 100 -1.86 2.94 -11.45
N SER A 101 -0.82 2.47 -10.75
CA SER A 101 -0.25 3.16 -9.59
C SER A 101 0.33 4.53 -9.98
N ASP A 102 1.07 4.60 -11.09
CA ASP A 102 1.72 5.83 -11.54
C ASP A 102 0.67 6.84 -12.03
N ALA A 103 -0.34 6.40 -12.81
CA ALA A 103 -1.47 7.24 -13.21
C ALA A 103 -2.28 7.77 -12.01
N LEU A 104 -2.49 6.93 -10.99
CA LEU A 104 -3.13 7.36 -9.76
C LEU A 104 -2.29 8.38 -8.99
N LEU A 105 -0.97 8.22 -8.95
CA LEU A 105 -0.08 9.18 -8.31
C LEU A 105 -0.15 10.56 -8.99
N GLU A 106 -0.17 10.61 -10.32
CA GLU A 106 -0.36 11.86 -11.07
C GLU A 106 -1.67 12.54 -10.69
N LYS A 107 -2.75 11.76 -10.60
CA LYS A 107 -4.07 12.26 -10.18
C LYS A 107 -4.03 12.82 -8.76
N VAL A 108 -3.40 12.12 -7.82
CA VAL A 108 -3.21 12.56 -6.43
C VAL A 108 -2.42 13.87 -6.36
N LEU A 109 -1.34 13.99 -7.13
CA LEU A 109 -0.52 15.21 -7.19
C LEU A 109 -1.29 16.41 -7.75
N ALA A 110 -2.24 16.20 -8.66
CA ALA A 110 -3.09 17.25 -9.22
C ALA A 110 -4.22 17.70 -8.26
N MET A 111 -4.48 16.97 -7.18
CA MET A 111 -5.52 17.34 -6.20
C MET A 111 -5.10 18.53 -5.32
N PRO A 112 -6.08 19.24 -4.74
CA PRO A 112 -5.83 20.22 -3.68
C PRO A 112 -5.05 19.60 -2.51
N GLU A 113 -4.19 20.40 -1.87
CA GLU A 113 -3.33 19.95 -0.78
C GLU A 113 -4.11 19.31 0.38
N SER A 114 -5.32 19.81 0.67
CA SER A 114 -6.21 19.29 1.72
C SER A 114 -6.67 17.85 1.50
N GLU A 115 -6.71 17.37 0.25
CA GLU A 115 -7.19 16.03 -0.10
C GLU A 115 -6.04 15.08 -0.46
N ARG A 116 -4.87 15.64 -0.80
CA ARG A 116 -3.70 14.89 -1.26
C ARG A 116 -3.18 13.89 -0.22
N ALA A 117 -3.18 14.27 1.06
CA ALA A 117 -2.69 13.43 2.14
C ALA A 117 -3.45 12.11 2.26
N GLU A 118 -4.79 12.16 2.28
CA GLU A 118 -5.64 10.97 2.40
C GLU A 118 -5.54 10.09 1.14
N ALA A 119 -5.53 10.72 -0.04
CA ALA A 119 -5.43 10.00 -1.30
C ALA A 119 -4.06 9.30 -1.45
N ALA A 120 -2.97 9.97 -1.09
CA ALA A 120 -1.63 9.42 -1.09
C ALA A 120 -1.46 8.30 -0.04
N ALA A 121 -2.05 8.46 1.15
CA ALA A 121 -2.06 7.42 2.17
C ALA A 121 -2.72 6.13 1.66
N TRP A 122 -3.91 6.25 1.08
CA TRP A 122 -4.61 5.11 0.49
C TRP A 122 -3.79 4.46 -0.64
N LEU A 123 -3.18 5.26 -1.54
CA LEU A 123 -2.34 4.72 -2.60
C LEU A 123 -1.11 3.99 -2.03
N TYR A 124 -0.53 4.49 -0.94
CA TYR A 124 0.62 3.86 -0.28
C TYR A 124 0.24 2.49 0.29
N GLU A 125 -0.96 2.35 0.86
CA GLU A 125 -1.45 1.09 1.41
C GLU A 125 -1.81 0.07 0.32
N ASN A 126 -2.38 0.53 -0.81
CA ASN A 126 -2.98 -0.34 -1.82
C ASN A 126 -2.08 -0.62 -3.03
N SER A 127 -1.09 0.23 -3.30
CA SER A 127 -0.08 -0.01 -4.33
C SER A 127 1.20 -0.51 -3.69
N ARG A 128 1.80 -1.57 -4.22
CA ARG A 128 3.17 -1.99 -3.87
C ARG A 128 4.25 -1.14 -4.54
N TYR A 129 3.88 -0.36 -5.55
CA TYR A 129 4.79 0.42 -6.38
C TYR A 129 5.00 1.84 -5.86
N TYR A 130 4.01 2.39 -5.15
CA TYR A 130 4.11 3.73 -4.58
C TYR A 130 4.81 3.73 -3.21
N ARG A 131 6.12 3.91 -3.20
CA ARG A 131 6.96 3.93 -1.99
C ARG A 131 7.89 5.14 -2.01
N PRO A 132 7.36 6.36 -1.76
CA PRO A 132 8.18 7.56 -1.80
C PRO A 132 9.30 7.47 -0.77
N THR A 133 10.47 7.97 -1.15
CA THR A 133 11.68 7.93 -0.36
C THR A 133 12.21 9.33 -0.16
N LEU A 134 12.40 9.71 1.10
CA LEU A 134 13.16 10.89 1.47
C LEU A 134 14.62 10.48 1.64
N THR A 135 15.50 11.01 0.78
CA THR A 135 16.94 10.82 0.87
C THR A 135 17.57 12.03 1.52
N LEU A 136 18.23 11.85 2.65
CA LEU A 136 19.10 12.85 3.25
C LEU A 136 20.50 12.56 2.73
N ASP A 137 21.11 13.50 2.01
CA ASP A 137 22.39 13.32 1.34
C ASP A 137 23.38 14.42 1.72
N PHE A 138 24.62 14.01 1.97
CA PHE A 138 25.72 14.89 2.24
C PHE A 138 27.04 14.21 1.89
N SER A 139 27.89 14.93 1.19
CA SER A 139 29.28 14.53 1.03
C SER A 139 30.17 15.75 1.01
N SER A 140 31.30 15.67 1.70
CA SER A 140 32.33 16.71 1.72
C SER A 140 33.71 16.06 1.80
N GLU A 141 34.65 16.57 1.01
CA GLU A 141 36.00 16.03 0.87
C GLU A 141 37.00 17.19 0.89
N GLY A 142 38.11 16.99 1.60
CA GLY A 142 39.23 17.90 1.66
C GLY A 142 40.55 17.12 1.67
N GLU A 143 41.67 17.84 1.78
CA GLU A 143 43.02 17.26 1.63
C GLU A 143 43.30 16.05 2.56
N ASN A 144 42.70 16.04 3.75
CA ASN A 144 42.91 15.00 4.76
C ASN A 144 41.59 14.45 5.35
N TYR A 145 40.44 14.72 4.74
CA TYR A 145 39.15 14.22 5.25
C TYR A 145 38.19 13.89 4.12
N ARG A 146 37.33 12.90 4.37
CA ARG A 146 36.16 12.58 3.55
C ARG A 146 35.01 12.23 4.47
N TYR A 147 33.94 13.01 4.39
CA TYR A 147 32.69 12.76 5.08
C TYR A 147 31.61 12.42 4.07
N THR A 148 30.85 11.38 4.37
CA THR A 148 29.67 11.00 3.58
C THR A 148 28.59 10.57 4.55
N TYR A 149 27.41 11.12 4.35
CA TYR A 149 26.22 10.75 5.08
C TYR A 149 25.08 10.61 4.08
N ARG A 150 24.46 9.43 4.09
CA ARG A 150 23.28 9.16 3.30
C ARG A 150 22.30 8.36 4.13
N GLN A 151 21.11 8.90 4.33
CA GLN A 151 20.01 8.20 4.97
C GLN A 151 18.81 8.17 4.05
N GLN A 152 18.16 7.01 3.92
CA GLN A 152 16.90 6.87 3.21
C GLN A 152 15.78 6.57 4.19
N ILE A 153 14.74 7.38 4.14
CA ILE A 153 13.56 7.27 4.99
C ILE A 153 12.37 6.93 4.09
N ARG A 154 11.70 5.83 4.42
CA ARG A 154 10.46 5.40 3.76
C ARG A 154 9.36 5.38 4.81
N LYS A 155 8.37 6.24 4.61
CA LYS A 155 7.16 6.31 5.43
C LYS A 155 5.98 6.62 4.52
N GLN A 156 4.78 6.40 5.04
CA GLN A 156 3.57 6.89 4.41
C GLN A 156 3.64 8.42 4.23
N PRO A 157 3.26 8.95 3.06
CA PRO A 157 3.18 10.40 2.81
C PRO A 157 2.35 11.14 3.86
N GLY A 158 2.75 12.37 4.18
CA GLY A 158 2.10 13.21 5.17
C GLY A 158 2.42 12.85 6.63
N LEU A 159 3.00 11.68 6.92
CA LEU A 159 3.49 11.37 8.27
C LEU A 159 4.74 12.17 8.60
N GLU A 160 4.90 12.50 9.88
CA GLU A 160 6.02 13.28 10.37
C GLU A 160 7.37 12.53 10.28
N VAL A 161 8.39 13.29 9.86
CA VAL A 161 9.80 12.90 9.83
C VAL A 161 10.62 14.01 10.49
N THR A 162 11.29 13.67 11.59
CA THR A 162 12.25 14.57 12.24
C THR A 162 13.60 14.48 11.52
N LEU A 163 14.09 15.61 11.04
CA LEU A 163 15.38 15.74 10.37
C LEU A 163 16.53 15.61 11.38
N PRO A 164 17.69 15.07 10.97
CA PRO A 164 18.87 15.03 11.82
C PRO A 164 19.37 16.45 12.13
N ASP A 165 19.83 16.64 13.36
CA ASP A 165 20.57 17.83 13.80
C ASP A 165 22.09 17.57 13.83
N ALA A 166 22.88 18.60 14.15
CA ALA A 166 24.33 18.49 14.24
C ALA A 166 24.80 17.44 15.27
N GLN A 167 24.06 17.25 16.37
CA GLN A 167 24.41 16.29 17.42
C GLN A 167 24.24 14.85 16.95
N SER A 168 23.17 14.58 16.19
CA SER A 168 22.83 13.28 15.65
C SER A 168 23.81 12.83 14.56
N LEU A 169 24.30 13.75 13.72
CA LEU A 169 25.23 13.45 12.62
C LEU A 169 26.67 13.20 13.09
N ARG A 170 27.04 13.64 14.31
CA ARG A 170 28.38 13.48 14.91
C ARG A 170 29.53 13.88 13.98
N MET A 171 29.31 14.92 13.18
CA MET A 171 30.28 15.40 12.20
C MET A 171 31.29 16.36 12.81
N ASN A 172 32.52 16.38 12.27
CA ASN A 172 33.57 17.24 12.78
C ASN A 172 33.36 18.68 12.30
N SER A 173 32.83 19.54 13.19
CA SER A 173 32.56 20.95 12.89
C SER A 173 33.81 21.76 12.55
N SER A 174 35.02 21.32 12.95
CA SER A 174 36.26 22.02 12.57
C SER A 174 36.64 21.85 11.11
N HIS A 175 36.13 20.82 10.43
CA HIS A 175 36.36 20.60 8.99
C HIS A 175 35.14 20.98 8.14
N LEU A 176 33.94 20.88 8.70
CA LEU A 176 32.69 21.02 7.96
C LEU A 176 31.92 22.31 8.27
N GLY A 177 32.27 23.04 9.33
CA GLY A 177 31.48 24.17 9.80
C GLY A 177 30.27 23.75 10.63
N VAL A 178 29.31 24.66 10.76
CA VAL A 178 28.04 24.45 11.48
C VAL A 178 26.98 24.00 10.49
N LEU A 179 26.23 22.94 10.82
CA LEU A 179 25.06 22.54 10.04
C LEU A 179 24.00 23.65 10.15
N THR A 180 23.76 24.35 9.05
CA THR A 180 22.79 25.44 8.96
C THR A 180 21.39 24.93 8.67
N GLY A 181 21.27 23.80 7.96
CA GLY A 181 19.97 23.16 7.71
C GLY A 181 19.99 22.15 6.58
N TRP A 182 18.79 21.84 6.10
CA TRP A 182 18.55 20.92 5.00
C TRP A 182 17.89 21.65 3.84
N GLY A 183 18.41 21.49 2.64
CA GLY A 183 17.92 22.16 1.43
C GLY A 183 17.42 21.18 0.38
N LEU A 184 16.42 21.58 -0.39
CA LEU A 184 16.08 20.91 -1.66
C LEU A 184 17.20 21.03 -2.70
N THR A 185 18.05 22.04 -2.54
CA THR A 185 19.29 22.25 -3.29
C THR A 185 20.46 22.35 -2.31
N PRO A 186 21.70 22.14 -2.76
CA PRO A 186 22.88 22.27 -1.89
C PRO A 186 23.16 23.69 -1.36
N ASP A 187 22.55 24.72 -1.95
CA ASP A 187 22.91 26.12 -1.69
C ASP A 187 21.84 26.90 -0.90
N GLU A 188 20.63 26.37 -0.77
CA GLU A 188 19.50 27.05 -0.14
C GLU A 188 18.90 26.22 1.00
N VAL A 189 18.91 26.78 2.21
CA VAL A 189 18.29 26.17 3.38
C VAL A 189 16.78 26.24 3.24
N THR A 190 16.14 25.07 3.25
CA THR A 190 14.68 24.94 3.22
C THR A 190 14.12 24.60 4.61
N TYR A 191 14.86 23.81 5.39
CA TYR A 191 14.45 23.30 6.70
C TYR A 191 15.56 23.45 7.74
N GLU A 192 15.16 23.68 8.99
CA GLU A 192 16.08 23.80 10.12
C GLU A 192 16.62 22.43 10.56
N PRO A 193 17.82 22.37 11.17
CA PRO A 193 18.32 21.16 11.82
C PRO A 193 17.36 20.69 12.93
N GLY A 194 17.00 19.40 12.94
CA GLY A 194 16.06 18.88 13.94
C GLY A 194 14.59 19.15 13.65
N GLU A 195 14.26 19.87 12.57
CA GLU A 195 12.88 20.19 12.21
C GLU A 195 12.07 18.92 11.90
N THR A 196 10.79 18.92 12.28
CA THR A 196 9.85 17.85 11.91
C THR A 196 9.03 18.29 10.70
N ILE A 197 9.20 17.58 9.59
CA ILE A 197 8.55 17.86 8.32
C ILE A 197 7.57 16.73 7.93
N PRO A 198 6.50 17.01 7.16
CA PRO A 198 5.68 15.96 6.59
C PRO A 198 6.46 15.18 5.52
N MET A 199 6.30 13.86 5.50
CA MET A 199 6.85 12.99 4.47
C MET A 199 6.30 13.38 3.10
N SER A 200 7.19 13.50 2.11
CA SER A 200 6.85 13.90 0.75
C SER A 200 5.96 12.89 0.02
N TYR A 201 5.21 13.40 -0.95
CA TYR A 201 4.38 12.59 -1.86
C TYR A 201 5.19 11.94 -2.98
N THR A 202 6.43 12.36 -3.20
CA THR A 202 7.32 11.83 -4.24
C THR A 202 8.71 11.64 -3.64
N ASP A 203 9.58 10.96 -4.38
CA ASP A 203 10.98 10.86 -4.01
C ASP A 203 11.59 12.26 -3.90
N GLN A 204 12.17 12.57 -2.75
CA GLN A 204 12.75 13.86 -2.45
C GLN A 204 14.16 13.66 -1.88
N THR A 205 15.09 14.49 -2.31
CA THR A 205 16.43 14.54 -1.72
C THR A 205 16.59 15.85 -0.98
N LEU A 206 17.09 15.79 0.25
CA LEU A 206 17.52 16.93 1.04
C LEU A 206 19.03 16.88 1.21
N TYR A 207 19.67 18.00 0.90
CA TYR A 207 21.11 18.20 1.03
C TYR A 207 21.40 18.88 2.36
N ALA A 208 22.37 18.36 3.11
CA ALA A 208 22.84 19.06 4.30
C ALA A 208 23.68 20.28 3.88
N ILE A 209 23.36 21.44 4.46
CA ILE A 209 24.01 22.71 4.17
C ILE A 209 24.78 23.15 5.41
N TYR A 210 26.05 23.48 5.21
CA TYR A 210 26.95 23.91 6.26
C TYR A 210 27.49 25.31 5.99
N GLU A 211 27.65 26.10 7.04
CA GLU A 211 28.29 27.42 7.02
C GLU A 211 29.61 27.35 7.83
N GLY A 212 30.69 27.87 7.25
CA GLY A 212 32.05 27.81 7.79
C GLY A 212 32.62 29.18 8.12
#